data_AF-A0A1Q9E5G1-F1
#
_entry.id   AF-A0A1Q9E5G1-F1
#
_cell.length_a   1.000
_cell.length_b   1.000
_cell.length_c   1.000
_cell.angle_alpha   90.00
_cell.angle_beta   90.00
_cell.angle_gamma   90.00
#
_symmetry.space_group_name_H-M   'P 1'
#
loop_
_entity.id
_entity.type
_entity.pdbx_description
1 polymer ?
#
loop_
_entity_poly.entity_id
_entity_poly.type
_entity_poly.pdbx_seq_one_letter_code
_entity_poly.pdbx_strand_id
1 'polypeptide(L)'
;MAAPCSGQPLAAKPPLHRYRHEAPASARSNDGGDVIRAACSSEGVFAAEVISHGFGVDSCVDAGYCLELLEAGATLESLRHAGVEAHRLKHLGLSKLRQAGYTARELKHAGFDGLSLLRQGVTVADLIQAEFAPKDLRGRGVQSATLVYELGFLGFSATELRVAGFSASDLTVGGFTATQLRAAGFSAMELKAAGFSAAELREAGFTAEQLAHARFFRQQLEAAGFERIMINFSDTYQLRSFKTRGFLPDNLPAATVSELRIAGFSATELRQQGFDALQLLSEFGMMAVFLAWLH
;
A
#
# COMPACT_ATOMS: atom_id res chain seq x y z
N MET A 1 29.22 -17.50 -23.45
CA MET A 1 29.03 -18.03 -24.81
C MET A 1 29.51 -19.48 -24.81
N ALA A 2 28.61 -20.45 -24.82
CA ALA A 2 28.94 -21.84 -25.10
C ALA A 2 27.98 -22.30 -26.20
N ALA A 3 28.55 -22.81 -27.29
CA ALA A 3 27.88 -23.08 -28.56
C ALA A 3 26.90 -24.27 -28.47
N PRO A 4 25.91 -24.37 -29.38
CA PRO A 4 25.00 -25.51 -29.42
C PRO A 4 25.72 -26.70 -30.06
N CYS A 5 25.98 -27.75 -29.29
CA CYS A 5 26.54 -28.98 -29.85
C CYS A 5 25.42 -29.78 -30.54
N SER A 6 25.48 -29.73 -31.86
CA SER A 6 24.82 -30.59 -32.84
C SER A 6 24.91 -32.09 -32.49
N GLY A 7 23.86 -32.82 -32.87
CA GLY A 7 23.68 -34.24 -32.58
C GLY A 7 24.87 -35.14 -32.90
N GLN A 8 25.12 -36.08 -32.00
CA GLN A 8 25.87 -37.31 -32.24
C GLN A 8 25.14 -38.49 -31.58
N PRO A 9 25.29 -39.72 -32.13
CA PRO A 9 24.46 -40.85 -31.78
C PRO A 9 24.83 -41.43 -30.42
N LEU A 10 23.79 -41.89 -29.69
CA LEU A 10 23.86 -42.62 -28.43
C LEU A 10 24.81 -43.83 -28.54
N ALA A 11 26.05 -43.67 -28.07
CA ALA A 11 26.90 -44.82 -27.73
C ALA A 11 26.37 -45.40 -26.42
N ALA A 12 25.93 -46.66 -26.46
CA ALA A 12 25.45 -47.39 -25.28
C ALA A 12 26.57 -47.49 -24.23
N LYS A 13 26.43 -46.72 -23.15
CA LYS A 13 27.32 -46.75 -21.98
C LYS A 13 26.81 -47.79 -20.96
N PRO A 14 27.70 -48.38 -20.13
CA PRO A 14 27.38 -49.52 -19.29
C PRO A 14 26.35 -49.19 -18.19
N PRO A 15 25.53 -50.17 -17.75
CA PRO A 15 24.42 -49.92 -16.84
C PRO A 15 24.87 -49.65 -15.40
N LEU A 16 24.19 -48.70 -14.73
CA LEU A 16 24.46 -48.19 -13.37
C LEU A 16 24.38 -49.23 -12.23
N HIS A 17 24.05 -50.50 -12.51
CA HIS A 17 23.99 -51.57 -11.51
C HIS A 17 25.33 -51.85 -10.81
N ARG A 18 26.45 -51.41 -11.38
CA ARG A 18 27.79 -51.57 -10.78
C ARG A 18 27.96 -50.75 -9.50
N TYR A 19 27.38 -49.55 -9.44
CA TYR A 19 27.57 -48.61 -8.32
C TYR A 19 26.67 -48.90 -7.10
N ARG A 20 25.63 -49.73 -7.26
CA ARG A 20 24.75 -50.14 -6.14
C ARG A 20 25.41 -51.19 -5.23
N HIS A 21 26.42 -51.91 -5.72
CA HIS A 21 27.10 -52.99 -5.00
C HIS A 21 28.39 -52.56 -4.30
N GLU A 22 28.94 -51.38 -4.62
CA GLU A 22 30.19 -50.87 -4.04
C GLU A 22 29.98 -49.80 -2.95
N ALA A 23 28.75 -49.30 -2.77
CA ALA A 23 28.45 -48.35 -1.71
C ALA A 23 28.41 -49.06 -0.33
N PRO A 24 29.23 -48.63 0.65
CA PRO A 24 29.27 -49.26 1.97
C PRO A 24 27.90 -49.16 2.67
N ALA A 25 27.53 -50.18 3.43
CA ALA A 25 26.21 -50.32 4.04
C ALA A 25 25.80 -49.17 4.99
N SER A 26 26.75 -48.31 5.40
CA SER A 26 26.52 -47.08 6.16
C SER A 26 25.81 -45.97 5.37
N ALA A 27 25.76 -46.09 4.04
CA ALA A 27 25.26 -45.06 3.11
C ALA A 27 23.73 -44.99 2.97
N ARG A 28 22.99 -45.85 3.68
CA ARG A 28 21.54 -46.05 3.45
C ARG A 28 20.62 -45.02 4.09
N SER A 29 21.15 -43.91 4.63
CA SER A 29 20.27 -42.89 5.22
C SER A 29 20.54 -41.44 4.81
N ASN A 30 21.61 -41.11 4.09
CA ASN A 30 21.87 -39.74 3.59
C ASN A 30 22.74 -39.65 2.30
N ASP A 31 23.15 -40.75 1.67
CA ASP A 31 24.22 -40.72 0.63
C ASP A 31 23.70 -40.75 -0.82
N GLY A 32 22.38 -40.68 -1.04
CA GLY A 32 21.80 -40.72 -2.39
C GLY A 32 22.29 -39.56 -3.27
N GLY A 33 22.41 -38.36 -2.71
CA GLY A 33 22.84 -37.18 -3.45
C GLY A 33 24.32 -37.17 -3.84
N ASP A 34 25.19 -37.75 -3.01
CA ASP A 34 26.63 -37.84 -3.27
C ASP A 34 26.95 -38.87 -4.36
N VAL A 35 26.23 -39.99 -4.37
CA VAL A 35 26.33 -41.01 -5.43
C VAL A 35 25.88 -40.46 -6.78
N ILE A 36 24.81 -39.66 -6.81
CA ILE A 36 24.32 -39.03 -8.04
C ILE A 36 25.30 -37.94 -8.52
N ARG A 37 25.86 -37.12 -7.61
CA ARG A 37 26.91 -36.14 -7.96
C ARG A 37 28.18 -36.80 -8.51
N ALA A 38 28.61 -37.92 -7.96
CA ALA A 38 29.74 -38.69 -8.45
C ALA A 38 29.48 -39.36 -9.82
N ALA A 39 28.27 -39.90 -10.04
CA ALA A 39 27.88 -40.53 -11.31
C ALA A 39 27.78 -39.52 -12.47
N CYS A 40 27.19 -38.34 -12.24
CA CYS A 40 27.04 -37.32 -13.28
C CYS A 40 28.37 -36.63 -13.64
N SER A 41 29.26 -36.40 -12.66
CA SER A 41 30.55 -35.73 -12.87
C SER A 41 31.60 -36.59 -13.59
N SER A 42 31.49 -37.92 -13.50
CA SER A 42 32.45 -38.86 -14.10
C SER A 42 32.04 -39.36 -15.49
N GLU A 43 30.74 -39.44 -15.82
CA GLU A 43 30.29 -40.11 -17.06
C GLU A 43 29.30 -39.34 -17.94
N GLY A 44 28.85 -38.14 -17.56
CA GLY A 44 27.92 -37.34 -18.37
C GLY A 44 26.52 -37.96 -18.48
N VAL A 45 26.06 -38.56 -17.39
CA VAL A 45 24.71 -39.13 -17.26
C VAL A 45 23.70 -38.00 -17.13
N PHE A 46 22.71 -37.97 -18.02
CA PHE A 46 21.63 -36.97 -18.00
C PHE A 46 20.57 -37.34 -16.95
N ALA A 47 19.94 -36.36 -16.31
CA ALA A 47 18.92 -36.59 -15.27
C ALA A 47 17.77 -37.57 -15.69
N ALA A 48 17.51 -37.70 -16.99
CA ALA A 48 16.56 -38.67 -17.55
C ALA A 48 16.95 -40.14 -17.30
N GLU A 49 18.25 -40.45 -17.25
CA GLU A 49 18.76 -41.78 -16.93
C GLU A 49 18.69 -42.06 -15.42
N VAL A 50 18.82 -41.04 -14.59
CA VAL A 50 18.78 -41.19 -13.12
C VAL A 50 17.37 -41.55 -12.63
N ILE A 51 16.32 -40.95 -13.22
CA ILE A 51 14.93 -41.31 -12.90
C ILE A 51 14.58 -42.72 -13.42
N SER A 52 15.04 -43.09 -14.62
CA SER A 52 14.73 -44.40 -15.23
C SER A 52 15.38 -45.58 -14.50
N HIS A 53 16.43 -45.33 -13.71
CA HIS A 53 17.13 -46.34 -12.89
C HIS A 53 16.61 -46.44 -11.45
N GLY A 54 15.53 -45.73 -11.11
CA GLY A 54 14.82 -45.88 -9.83
C GLY A 54 15.39 -45.06 -8.66
N PHE A 55 16.16 -44.00 -8.94
CA PHE A 55 16.53 -43.01 -7.93
C PHE A 55 15.32 -42.09 -7.66
N GLY A 56 15.03 -41.84 -6.38
CA GLY A 56 13.95 -40.95 -5.97
C GLY A 56 14.23 -39.50 -6.34
N VAL A 57 13.18 -38.75 -6.65
CA VAL A 57 13.25 -37.31 -7.00
C VAL A 57 13.96 -36.51 -5.90
N ASP A 58 13.76 -36.89 -4.64
CA ASP A 58 14.37 -36.28 -3.45
C ASP A 58 15.91 -36.30 -3.51
N SER A 59 16.50 -37.46 -3.81
CA SER A 59 17.97 -37.61 -3.89
C SER A 59 18.59 -36.82 -5.05
N CYS A 60 17.86 -36.68 -6.16
CA CYS A 60 18.31 -35.88 -7.31
C CYS A 60 18.25 -34.37 -7.02
N VAL A 61 17.29 -33.94 -6.19
CA VAL A 61 17.17 -32.56 -5.72
C VAL A 61 18.31 -32.20 -4.76
N ASP A 62 18.64 -33.08 -3.82
CA ASP A 62 19.79 -32.94 -2.91
C ASP A 62 21.14 -32.91 -3.64
N ALA A 63 21.18 -33.51 -4.82
CA ALA A 63 22.33 -33.50 -5.71
C ALA A 63 22.43 -32.21 -6.55
N GLY A 64 21.39 -31.37 -6.59
CA GLY A 64 21.37 -30.08 -7.30
C GLY A 64 20.79 -30.11 -8.72
N TYR A 65 20.21 -31.23 -9.16
CA TYR A 65 19.76 -31.46 -10.54
C TYR A 65 18.31 -31.01 -10.83
N CYS A 66 17.76 -30.04 -10.09
CA CYS A 66 16.35 -29.64 -10.18
C CYS A 66 15.89 -29.23 -11.59
N LEU A 67 16.77 -28.60 -12.37
CA LEU A 67 16.49 -28.15 -13.74
C LEU A 67 16.47 -29.29 -14.75
N GLU A 68 17.45 -30.19 -14.65
CA GLU A 68 17.61 -31.31 -15.56
C GLU A 68 16.51 -32.36 -15.33
N LEU A 69 15.97 -32.47 -14.10
CA LEU A 69 14.80 -33.29 -13.82
C LEU A 69 13.55 -32.79 -14.58
N LEU A 70 13.40 -31.48 -14.78
CA LEU A 70 12.29 -30.94 -15.59
C LEU A 70 12.44 -31.29 -17.07
N GLU A 71 13.67 -31.22 -17.60
CA GLU A 71 13.99 -31.63 -18.97
C GLU A 71 13.78 -33.13 -19.18
N ALA A 72 14.02 -33.92 -18.13
CA ALA A 72 13.74 -35.34 -18.07
C ALA A 72 12.25 -35.69 -17.91
N GLY A 73 11.36 -34.70 -17.79
CA GLY A 73 9.91 -34.90 -17.70
C GLY A 73 9.35 -35.03 -16.28
N ALA A 74 10.13 -34.73 -15.23
CA ALA A 74 9.58 -34.60 -13.89
C ALA A 74 8.57 -33.43 -13.82
N THR A 75 7.49 -33.62 -13.07
CA THR A 75 6.51 -32.54 -12.87
C THR A 75 6.97 -31.57 -11.78
N LEU A 76 6.56 -30.31 -11.88
CA LEU A 76 6.84 -29.34 -10.82
C LEU A 76 6.20 -29.72 -9.47
N GLU A 77 5.12 -30.49 -9.51
CA GLU A 77 4.49 -31.06 -8.32
C GLU A 77 5.39 -32.08 -7.64
N SER A 78 6.05 -32.98 -8.37
CA SER A 78 6.97 -33.96 -7.77
C SER A 78 8.19 -33.27 -7.17
N LEU A 79 8.70 -32.23 -7.83
CA LEU A 79 9.79 -31.40 -7.29
C LEU A 79 9.37 -30.67 -6.00
N ARG A 80 8.13 -30.18 -5.93
CA ARG A 80 7.61 -29.56 -4.71
C ARG A 80 7.48 -30.58 -3.57
N HIS A 81 6.96 -31.78 -3.85
CA HIS A 81 6.88 -32.86 -2.85
C HIS A 81 8.27 -33.29 -2.36
N ALA A 82 9.28 -33.20 -3.23
CA ALA A 82 10.68 -33.42 -2.92
C ALA A 82 11.36 -32.27 -2.15
N GLY A 83 10.60 -31.24 -1.76
CA GLY A 83 11.11 -30.13 -0.94
C GLY A 83 11.91 -29.09 -1.74
N VAL A 84 11.83 -29.08 -3.07
CA VAL A 84 12.47 -28.01 -3.86
C VAL A 84 11.82 -26.67 -3.50
N GLU A 85 12.63 -25.72 -3.07
CA GLU A 85 12.15 -24.38 -2.81
C GLU A 85 11.87 -23.59 -4.11
N ALA A 86 10.78 -22.81 -4.10
CA ALA A 86 10.37 -21.99 -5.24
C ALA A 86 11.45 -21.00 -5.72
N HIS A 87 12.41 -20.61 -4.86
CA HIS A 87 13.49 -19.68 -5.24
C HIS A 87 14.38 -20.26 -6.35
N ARG A 88 14.61 -21.59 -6.36
CA ARG A 88 15.41 -22.28 -7.38
C ARG A 88 14.70 -22.32 -8.73
N LEU A 89 13.37 -22.27 -8.69
CA LEU A 89 12.49 -22.40 -9.85
C LEU A 89 11.91 -21.05 -10.30
N LYS A 90 12.38 -19.93 -9.72
CA LYS A 90 11.87 -18.58 -10.01
C LYS A 90 11.88 -18.23 -11.50
N HIS A 91 12.87 -18.71 -12.23
CA HIS A 91 13.04 -18.48 -13.67
C HIS A 91 11.95 -19.15 -14.53
N LEU A 92 11.24 -20.16 -14.02
CA LEU A 92 10.12 -20.81 -14.74
C LEU A 92 8.88 -19.93 -14.80
N GLY A 93 8.82 -18.90 -13.97
CA GLY A 93 7.73 -17.95 -13.89
C GLY A 93 6.65 -18.33 -12.87
N LEU A 94 6.01 -17.30 -12.31
CA LEU A 94 5.06 -17.41 -11.22
C LEU A 94 3.85 -18.30 -11.53
N SER A 95 3.31 -18.21 -12.75
CA SER A 95 2.11 -18.97 -13.14
C SER A 95 2.33 -20.48 -13.10
N LYS A 96 3.51 -20.97 -13.51
CA LYS A 96 3.85 -22.40 -13.46
C LYS A 96 4.03 -22.90 -12.03
N LEU A 97 4.67 -22.10 -11.17
CA LEU A 97 4.83 -22.43 -9.76
C LEU A 97 3.47 -22.47 -9.04
N ARG A 98 2.55 -21.56 -9.40
CA ARG A 98 1.18 -21.59 -8.87
C ARG A 98 0.40 -22.83 -9.31
N GLN A 99 0.51 -23.23 -10.58
CA GLN A 99 -0.11 -24.47 -11.08
C GLN A 99 0.45 -25.71 -10.40
N ALA A 100 1.75 -25.71 -10.07
CA ALA A 100 2.40 -26.76 -9.29
C ALA A 100 2.03 -26.76 -7.79
N GLY A 101 1.18 -25.82 -7.36
CA GLY A 101 0.63 -25.75 -6.02
C GLY A 101 1.50 -25.03 -4.99
N TYR A 102 2.59 -24.36 -5.38
CA TYR A 102 3.40 -23.61 -4.42
C TYR A 102 2.55 -22.58 -3.66
N THR A 103 2.72 -22.55 -2.33
CA THR A 103 1.93 -21.69 -1.45
C THR A 103 2.40 -20.23 -1.56
N ALA A 104 1.53 -19.29 -1.22
CA ALA A 104 1.90 -17.87 -1.21
C ALA A 104 3.10 -17.59 -0.29
N ARG A 105 3.25 -18.34 0.81
CA ARG A 105 4.40 -18.26 1.72
C ARG A 105 5.70 -18.71 1.06
N GLU A 106 5.69 -19.86 0.38
CA GLU A 106 6.85 -20.35 -0.38
C GLU A 106 7.26 -19.36 -1.48
N LEU A 107 6.28 -18.77 -2.16
CA LEU A 107 6.51 -17.77 -3.19
C LEU A 107 7.05 -16.45 -2.61
N LYS A 108 6.60 -16.04 -1.42
CA LYS A 108 7.18 -14.92 -0.68
C LYS A 108 8.66 -15.17 -0.38
N HIS A 109 9.02 -16.34 0.13
CA HIS A 109 10.41 -16.71 0.40
C HIS A 109 11.27 -16.77 -0.88
N ALA A 110 10.67 -17.11 -2.02
CA ALA A 110 11.31 -17.01 -3.33
C ALA A 110 11.47 -15.56 -3.85
N GLY A 111 10.96 -14.58 -3.10
CA GLY A 111 11.04 -13.16 -3.44
C GLY A 111 10.07 -12.76 -4.55
N PHE A 112 8.89 -13.39 -4.61
CA PHE A 112 7.75 -12.84 -5.35
C PHE A 112 7.03 -11.81 -4.47
N ASP A 113 6.61 -10.71 -5.09
CA ASP A 113 5.85 -9.66 -4.43
C ASP A 113 4.35 -9.99 -4.38
N GLY A 114 3.67 -9.50 -3.34
CA GLY A 114 2.25 -9.75 -3.13
C GLY A 114 1.37 -9.25 -4.27
N LEU A 115 1.76 -8.17 -4.94
CA LEU A 115 1.05 -7.65 -6.12
C LEU A 115 1.06 -8.62 -7.30
N SER A 116 2.21 -9.26 -7.58
CA SER A 116 2.27 -10.27 -8.64
C SER A 116 1.39 -11.47 -8.32
N LEU A 117 1.31 -11.85 -7.04
CA LEU A 117 0.42 -12.91 -6.57
C LEU A 117 -1.06 -12.54 -6.70
N LEU A 118 -1.45 -11.31 -6.31
CA LEU A 118 -2.81 -10.79 -6.50
C LEU A 118 -3.23 -10.84 -7.98
N ARG A 119 -2.35 -10.42 -8.89
CA ARG A 119 -2.61 -10.46 -10.34
C ARG A 119 -2.78 -11.88 -10.89
N GLN A 120 -2.25 -12.88 -10.20
CA GLN A 120 -2.44 -14.30 -10.53
C GLN A 120 -3.69 -14.90 -9.85
N GLY A 121 -4.52 -14.08 -9.21
CA GLY A 121 -5.76 -14.51 -8.56
C GLY A 121 -5.55 -15.12 -7.17
N VAL A 122 -4.40 -14.91 -6.52
CA VAL A 122 -4.26 -15.23 -5.09
C VAL A 122 -5.11 -14.26 -4.29
N THR A 123 -5.86 -14.76 -3.31
CA THR A 123 -6.73 -13.90 -2.49
C THR A 123 -5.91 -13.07 -1.51
N VAL A 124 -6.44 -11.92 -1.07
CA VAL A 124 -5.77 -11.11 -0.02
C VAL A 124 -5.64 -11.93 1.27
N ALA A 125 -6.66 -12.74 1.61
CA ALA A 125 -6.63 -13.62 2.78
C ALA A 125 -5.42 -14.57 2.77
N ASP A 126 -5.15 -15.23 1.64
CA ASP A 126 -4.00 -16.14 1.49
C ASP A 126 -2.67 -15.38 1.61
N LEU A 127 -2.61 -14.14 1.14
CA LEU A 127 -1.40 -13.31 1.24
C LEU A 127 -1.14 -12.85 2.67
N ILE A 128 -2.19 -12.47 3.40
CA ILE A 128 -2.07 -12.15 4.83
C ILE A 128 -1.64 -13.38 5.63
N GLN A 129 -2.18 -14.57 5.34
CA GLN A 129 -1.72 -15.83 5.93
C GLN A 129 -0.27 -16.18 5.56
N ALA A 130 0.17 -15.78 4.36
CA ALA A 130 1.57 -15.85 3.94
C ALA A 130 2.45 -14.74 4.53
N GLU A 131 1.94 -14.00 5.51
CA GLU A 131 2.62 -12.94 6.26
C GLU A 131 3.00 -11.71 5.40
N PHE A 132 2.34 -11.48 4.25
CA PHE A 132 2.51 -10.21 3.54
C PHE A 132 1.89 -9.08 4.36
N ALA A 133 2.61 -7.96 4.48
CA ALA A 133 2.04 -6.79 5.13
C ALA A 133 1.09 -6.06 4.15
N PRO A 134 0.04 -5.37 4.64
CA PRO A 134 -0.86 -4.61 3.77
C PRO A 134 -0.14 -3.61 2.84
N LYS A 135 0.98 -3.04 3.29
CA LYS A 135 1.84 -2.15 2.50
C LYS A 135 2.42 -2.83 1.24
N ASP A 136 2.68 -4.13 1.31
CA ASP A 136 3.27 -4.92 0.22
C ASP A 136 2.23 -5.27 -0.85
N LEU A 137 0.95 -5.11 -0.52
CA LEU A 137 -0.19 -5.36 -1.40
C LEU A 137 -0.67 -4.10 -2.12
N ARG A 138 -0.07 -2.94 -1.81
CA ARG A 138 -0.40 -1.66 -2.43
C ARG A 138 0.45 -1.43 -3.68
N GLY A 139 -0.18 -1.14 -4.81
CA GLY A 139 0.54 -0.87 -6.05
C GLY A 139 -0.32 -0.36 -7.19
N ARG A 140 0.33 0.10 -8.28
CA ARG A 140 -0.36 0.59 -9.47
C ARG A 140 -1.21 -0.53 -10.09
N GLY A 141 -2.51 -0.27 -10.26
CA GLY A 141 -3.47 -1.16 -10.92
C GLY A 141 -4.33 -2.03 -10.00
N VAL A 142 -4.13 -1.97 -8.68
CA VAL A 142 -5.08 -2.57 -7.72
C VAL A 142 -6.15 -1.52 -7.40
N GLN A 143 -7.42 -1.89 -7.52
CA GLN A 143 -8.52 -1.02 -7.06
C GLN A 143 -8.41 -0.91 -5.53
N SER A 144 -7.92 0.24 -5.04
CA SER A 144 -7.76 0.47 -3.59
C SER A 144 -9.04 0.12 -2.82
N ALA A 145 -10.20 0.36 -3.42
CA ALA A 145 -11.52 0.05 -2.89
C ALA A 145 -11.67 -1.41 -2.40
N THR A 146 -11.51 -2.36 -3.32
CA THR A 146 -11.73 -3.79 -3.03
C THR A 146 -10.70 -4.32 -2.06
N LEU A 147 -9.44 -3.92 -2.24
CA LEU A 147 -8.35 -4.35 -1.38
C LEU A 147 -8.52 -3.85 0.06
N VAL A 148 -8.87 -2.57 0.23
CA VAL A 148 -9.10 -2.00 1.56
C VAL A 148 -10.31 -2.63 2.23
N TYR A 149 -11.39 -2.84 1.48
CA TYR A 149 -12.56 -3.55 1.97
C TYR A 149 -12.16 -4.93 2.50
N GLU A 150 -11.49 -5.76 1.68
CA GLU A 150 -11.04 -7.09 2.11
C GLU A 150 -10.14 -7.04 3.35
N LEU A 151 -9.20 -6.11 3.41
CA LEU A 151 -8.36 -5.94 4.60
C LEU A 151 -9.17 -5.55 5.84
N GLY A 152 -10.19 -4.69 5.70
CA GLY A 152 -11.11 -4.37 6.79
C GLY A 152 -11.88 -5.60 7.29
N PHE A 153 -12.36 -6.46 6.37
CA PHE A 153 -13.02 -7.73 6.73
C PHE A 153 -12.09 -8.73 7.40
N LEU A 154 -10.79 -8.69 7.07
CA LEU A 154 -9.75 -9.49 7.72
C LEU A 154 -9.35 -8.95 9.11
N GLY A 155 -9.97 -7.86 9.56
CA GLY A 155 -9.77 -7.30 10.90
C GLY A 155 -8.70 -6.21 11.00
N PHE A 156 -8.16 -5.73 9.87
CA PHE A 156 -7.22 -4.61 9.90
C PHE A 156 -7.91 -3.31 10.30
N SER A 157 -7.34 -2.64 11.28
CA SER A 157 -7.77 -1.34 11.75
C SER A 157 -7.36 -0.21 10.81
N ALA A 158 -8.10 0.89 10.84
CA ALA A 158 -7.72 2.11 10.10
C ALA A 158 -6.31 2.61 10.46
N THR A 159 -5.88 2.41 11.70
CA THR A 159 -4.51 2.71 12.17
C THR A 159 -3.45 1.90 11.42
N GLU A 160 -3.64 0.58 11.31
CA GLU A 160 -2.68 -0.31 10.65
C GLU A 160 -2.61 -0.01 9.14
N LEU A 161 -3.76 0.26 8.52
CA LEU A 161 -3.81 0.62 7.12
C LEU A 161 -3.18 1.99 6.86
N ARG A 162 -3.35 2.95 7.77
CA ARG A 162 -2.63 4.23 7.66
C ARG A 162 -1.12 4.04 7.73
N VAL A 163 -0.62 3.23 8.67
CA VAL A 163 0.82 2.89 8.77
C VAL A 163 1.31 2.17 7.53
N ALA A 164 0.46 1.36 6.90
CA ALA A 164 0.73 0.71 5.63
C ALA A 164 0.71 1.67 4.41
N GLY A 165 0.37 2.95 4.61
CA GLY A 165 0.42 3.99 3.60
C GLY A 165 -0.88 4.16 2.80
N PHE A 166 -2.01 3.65 3.28
CA PHE A 166 -3.32 3.94 2.72
C PHE A 166 -3.76 5.37 3.07
N SER A 167 -4.29 6.08 2.07
CA SER A 167 -4.81 7.43 2.27
C SER A 167 -6.19 7.41 2.90
N ALA A 168 -6.62 8.52 3.48
CA ALA A 168 -7.99 8.66 3.99
C ALA A 168 -9.02 8.30 2.90
N SER A 169 -8.82 8.75 1.66
CA SER A 169 -9.70 8.46 0.53
C SER A 169 -9.79 6.96 0.22
N ASP A 170 -8.66 6.23 0.27
CA ASP A 170 -8.65 4.78 0.07
C ASP A 170 -9.52 4.08 1.14
N LEU A 171 -9.39 4.53 2.39
CA LEU A 171 -10.13 3.99 3.54
C LEU A 171 -11.62 4.33 3.50
N THR A 172 -12.00 5.54 3.09
CA THR A 172 -13.40 5.92 2.94
C THR A 172 -14.11 5.02 1.92
N VAL A 173 -13.46 4.72 0.80
CA VAL A 173 -14.04 3.83 -0.22
C VAL A 173 -14.16 2.40 0.29
N GLY A 174 -13.26 1.98 1.18
CA GLY A 174 -13.35 0.70 1.89
C GLY A 174 -14.42 0.64 2.98
N GLY A 175 -15.18 1.72 3.21
CA GLY A 175 -16.28 1.77 4.17
C GLY A 175 -15.90 2.22 5.58
N PHE A 176 -14.68 2.75 5.79
CA PHE A 176 -14.29 3.29 7.09
C PHE A 176 -15.00 4.62 7.38
N THR A 177 -15.49 4.79 8.60
CA THR A 177 -16.20 5.99 9.02
C THR A 177 -15.23 7.12 9.43
N ALA A 178 -15.70 8.37 9.39
CA ALA A 178 -14.91 9.51 9.85
C ALA A 178 -14.43 9.37 11.31
N THR A 179 -15.23 8.73 12.19
CA THR A 179 -14.83 8.41 13.57
C THR A 179 -13.64 7.47 13.62
N GLN A 180 -13.65 6.39 12.84
CA GLN A 180 -12.55 5.41 12.78
C GLN A 180 -11.28 6.04 12.20
N LEU A 181 -11.42 6.87 11.17
CA LEU A 181 -10.27 7.56 10.56
C LEU A 181 -9.69 8.63 11.50
N ARG A 182 -10.53 9.34 12.25
CA ARG A 182 -10.06 10.25 13.29
C ARG A 182 -9.29 9.50 14.38
N ALA A 183 -9.80 8.35 14.84
CA ALA A 183 -9.10 7.51 15.81
C ALA A 183 -7.77 6.98 15.25
N ALA A 184 -7.70 6.75 13.94
CA ALA A 184 -6.45 6.45 13.24
C ALA A 184 -5.50 7.65 13.08
N GLY A 185 -5.92 8.83 13.53
CA GLY A 185 -5.14 10.06 13.58
C GLY A 185 -5.14 10.85 12.27
N PHE A 186 -6.06 10.58 11.34
CA PHE A 186 -6.24 11.42 10.16
C PHE A 186 -6.75 12.81 10.59
N SER A 187 -6.19 13.84 9.98
CA SER A 187 -6.57 15.22 10.20
C SER A 187 -7.90 15.55 9.49
N ALA A 188 -8.61 16.57 9.97
CA ALA A 188 -9.82 17.07 9.31
C ALA A 188 -9.57 17.48 7.85
N MET A 189 -8.36 17.93 7.52
CA MET A 189 -7.98 18.29 6.15
C MET A 189 -7.89 17.07 5.23
N GLU A 190 -7.27 15.99 5.71
CA GLU A 190 -7.20 14.72 4.97
C GLU A 190 -8.59 14.11 4.76
N LEU A 191 -9.45 14.17 5.79
CA LEU A 191 -10.82 13.66 5.69
C LEU A 191 -11.69 14.52 4.76
N LYS A 192 -11.52 15.83 4.77
CA LYS A 192 -12.16 16.70 3.78
C LYS A 192 -11.74 16.34 2.36
N ALA A 193 -10.44 16.11 2.13
CA ALA A 193 -9.94 15.67 0.82
C ALA A 193 -10.46 14.28 0.43
N ALA A 194 -10.78 13.44 1.41
CA ALA A 194 -11.44 12.16 1.23
C ALA A 194 -12.95 12.26 0.97
N GLY A 195 -13.54 13.46 1.00
CA GLY A 195 -14.93 13.73 0.66
C GLY A 195 -15.89 13.90 1.84
N PHE A 196 -15.40 13.87 3.09
CA PHE A 196 -16.25 14.07 4.25
C PHE A 196 -16.73 15.53 4.37
N SER A 197 -17.99 15.68 4.72
CA SER A 197 -18.64 16.95 5.03
C SER A 197 -18.29 17.44 6.43
N ALA A 198 -18.46 18.74 6.68
CA ALA A 198 -18.27 19.31 8.03
C ALA A 198 -19.20 18.67 9.08
N ALA A 199 -20.40 18.24 8.68
CA ALA A 199 -21.37 17.59 9.56
C ALA A 199 -20.86 16.21 10.01
N GLU A 200 -20.40 15.38 9.08
CA GLU A 200 -19.84 14.05 9.38
C GLU A 200 -18.57 14.16 10.23
N LEU A 201 -17.74 15.18 9.99
CA LEU A 201 -16.56 15.41 10.82
C LEU A 201 -16.94 15.93 12.23
N ARG A 202 -18.00 16.72 12.36
CA ARG A 202 -18.52 17.09 13.68
C ARG A 202 -19.00 15.86 14.44
N GLU A 203 -19.74 14.97 13.79
CA GLU A 203 -20.19 13.69 14.39
C GLU A 203 -19.00 12.79 14.74
N ALA A 204 -17.93 12.85 13.96
CA ALA A 204 -16.65 12.22 14.31
C ALA A 204 -15.95 12.86 15.50
N GLY A 205 -16.44 14.00 15.99
CA GLY A 205 -15.98 14.74 17.15
C GLY A 205 -14.87 15.75 16.87
N PHE A 206 -14.69 16.18 15.62
CA PHE A 206 -13.84 17.32 15.32
C PHE A 206 -14.44 18.63 15.83
N THR A 207 -13.59 19.52 16.33
CA THR A 207 -14.01 20.85 16.80
C THR A 207 -14.14 21.84 15.64
N ALA A 208 -14.88 22.94 15.86
CA ALA A 208 -15.02 24.01 14.88
C ALA A 208 -13.66 24.55 14.42
N GLU A 209 -12.70 24.70 15.35
CA GLU A 209 -11.34 25.14 15.08
C GLU A 209 -10.58 24.17 14.15
N GLN A 210 -10.69 22.85 14.40
CA GLN A 210 -10.05 21.84 13.56
C GLN A 210 -10.61 21.85 12.13
N LEU A 211 -11.92 22.06 11.99
CA LEU A 211 -12.57 22.19 10.69
C LEU A 211 -12.24 23.51 9.99
N ALA A 212 -12.11 24.61 10.74
CA ALA A 212 -11.63 25.89 10.20
C ALA A 212 -10.19 25.77 9.67
N HIS A 213 -9.30 25.06 10.38
CA HIS A 213 -7.96 24.73 9.91
C HIS A 213 -7.97 23.83 8.66
N ALA A 214 -8.96 22.93 8.54
CA ALA A 214 -9.23 22.17 7.32
C ALA A 214 -9.88 23.00 6.19
N ARG A 215 -10.00 24.32 6.37
CA ARG A 215 -10.58 25.28 5.42
C ARG A 215 -12.05 25.02 5.12
N PHE A 216 -12.84 24.52 6.08
CA PHE A 216 -14.30 24.58 5.95
C PHE A 216 -14.76 26.03 6.13
N PHE A 217 -15.66 26.48 5.26
CA PHE A 217 -16.19 27.84 5.31
C PHE A 217 -17.33 27.94 6.31
N ARG A 218 -17.59 29.16 6.80
CA ARG A 218 -18.61 29.45 7.82
C ARG A 218 -19.96 28.78 7.53
N GLN A 219 -20.47 28.88 6.30
CA GLN A 219 -21.74 28.27 5.91
C GLN A 219 -21.75 26.74 6.10
N GLN A 220 -20.61 26.07 5.86
CA GLN A 220 -20.48 24.62 6.04
C GLN A 220 -20.44 24.24 7.52
N LEU A 221 -19.84 25.08 8.37
CA LEU A 221 -19.81 24.89 9.83
C LEU A 221 -21.18 25.16 10.46
N GLU A 222 -21.88 26.21 10.00
CA GLU A 222 -23.25 26.51 10.42
C GLU A 222 -24.22 25.39 9.99
N ALA A 223 -24.10 24.90 8.76
CA ALA A 223 -24.87 23.75 8.28
C ALA A 223 -24.54 22.46 9.04
N ALA A 224 -23.28 22.31 9.47
CA ALA A 224 -22.88 21.25 10.38
C ALA A 224 -23.39 21.46 11.81
N GLY A 225 -24.10 22.56 12.13
CA GLY A 225 -24.70 22.83 13.43
C GLY A 225 -23.71 23.32 14.48
N PHE A 226 -22.58 23.93 14.08
CA PHE A 226 -21.76 24.71 15.01
C PHE A 226 -22.44 26.06 15.25
N GLU A 227 -22.83 26.33 16.50
CA GLU A 227 -23.41 27.61 16.88
C GLU A 227 -22.39 28.75 16.69
N ARG A 228 -22.89 29.94 16.36
CA ARG A 228 -22.11 31.17 16.10
C ARG A 228 -21.09 31.50 17.20
N ILE A 229 -21.31 31.04 18.43
CA ILE A 229 -20.40 31.22 19.59
C ILE A 229 -19.20 30.26 19.54
N MET A 230 -19.33 29.08 18.93
CA MET A 230 -18.21 28.14 18.74
C MET A 230 -17.38 28.46 17.49
N ILE A 231 -17.92 29.25 16.56
CA ILE A 231 -17.18 29.89 15.46
C ILE A 231 -16.80 31.30 15.89
N ASN A 232 -16.38 31.48 17.15
CA ASN A 232 -15.63 32.68 17.45
C ASN A 232 -14.29 32.48 16.73
N PHE A 233 -14.01 33.27 15.68
CA PHE A 233 -12.68 33.44 15.10
C PHE A 233 -11.78 34.10 16.18
N SER A 234 -11.65 33.45 17.33
CA SER A 234 -11.17 34.03 18.57
C SER A 234 -9.67 34.18 18.60
N ASP A 235 -8.98 33.67 17.60
CA ASP A 235 -7.65 34.19 17.28
C ASP A 235 -7.78 35.38 16.36
N THR A 236 -7.85 36.56 16.99
CA THR A 236 -7.47 37.86 16.42
C THR A 236 -6.21 37.81 15.53
N TYR A 237 -5.36 36.79 15.69
CA TYR A 237 -4.23 36.45 14.83
C TYR A 237 -4.59 35.97 13.42
N GLN A 238 -5.65 35.18 13.24
CA GLN A 238 -6.10 34.74 11.92
C GLN A 238 -6.71 35.90 11.13
N LEU A 239 -7.47 36.78 11.81
CA LEU A 239 -8.07 37.97 11.20
C LEU A 239 -7.02 38.81 10.47
N ARG A 240 -5.90 39.14 11.13
CA ARG A 240 -4.81 39.95 10.55
C ARG A 240 -4.27 39.44 9.23
N SER A 241 -4.37 38.14 8.99
CA SER A 241 -3.83 37.51 7.79
C SER A 241 -4.83 37.37 6.65
N PHE A 242 -6.11 37.74 6.83
CA PHE A 242 -7.11 37.71 5.77
C PHE A 242 -6.76 38.67 4.63
N LYS A 243 -6.34 39.90 4.97
CA LYS A 243 -5.90 40.88 3.96
C LYS A 243 -4.70 40.38 3.17
N THR A 244 -3.69 39.82 3.84
CA THR A 244 -2.52 39.22 3.16
C THR A 244 -2.85 37.98 2.34
N ARG A 245 -3.97 37.31 2.62
CA ARG A 245 -4.47 36.15 1.86
C ARG A 245 -5.43 36.53 0.73
N GLY A 246 -5.64 37.84 0.48
CA GLY A 246 -6.46 38.34 -0.62
C GLY A 246 -7.97 38.26 -0.39
N PHE A 247 -8.43 38.13 0.86
CA PHE A 247 -9.85 38.21 1.17
C PHE A 247 -10.31 39.67 1.10
N LEU A 248 -11.48 39.90 0.50
CA LEU A 248 -12.16 41.19 0.47
C LEU A 248 -13.21 41.27 1.58
N PRO A 249 -13.48 42.45 2.15
CA PRO A 249 -14.50 42.65 3.19
C PRO A 249 -15.89 42.12 2.80
N ASP A 250 -16.29 42.26 1.53
CA ASP A 250 -17.58 41.81 1.02
C ASP A 250 -17.75 40.28 1.00
N ASN A 251 -16.63 39.55 0.97
CA ASN A 251 -16.62 38.09 1.01
C ASN A 251 -16.57 37.53 2.45
N LEU A 252 -16.63 38.40 3.46
CA LEU A 252 -16.69 38.03 4.87
C LEU A 252 -18.12 38.18 5.37
N PRO A 253 -18.93 37.10 5.39
CA PRO A 253 -20.33 37.21 5.79
C PRO A 253 -20.42 37.57 7.28
N ALA A 254 -21.08 38.71 7.56
CA ALA A 254 -21.39 39.25 8.87
C ALA A 254 -20.18 39.51 9.80
N ALA A 255 -19.05 39.96 9.24
CA ALA A 255 -17.94 40.49 10.02
C ALA A 255 -18.28 41.87 10.62
N THR A 256 -17.99 42.07 11.89
CA THR A 256 -18.15 43.40 12.52
C THR A 256 -17.04 44.35 12.07
N VAL A 257 -17.28 45.67 12.15
CA VAL A 257 -16.25 46.67 11.82
C VAL A 257 -14.99 46.47 12.68
N SER A 258 -15.15 46.03 13.93
CA SER A 258 -14.07 45.70 14.86
C SER A 258 -13.21 44.55 14.33
N GLU A 259 -13.84 43.48 13.83
CA GLU A 259 -13.15 42.32 13.25
C GLU A 259 -12.37 42.69 11.97
N LEU A 260 -12.96 43.51 11.10
CA LEU A 260 -12.33 43.99 9.87
C LEU A 260 -11.13 44.91 10.18
N ARG A 261 -11.25 45.75 11.21
CA ARG A 261 -10.13 46.57 11.71
C ARG A 261 -9.00 45.70 12.23
N ILE A 262 -9.31 44.68 13.02
CA ILE A 262 -8.32 43.69 13.50
C ILE A 262 -7.70 42.93 12.33
N ALA A 263 -8.46 42.67 11.26
CA ALA A 263 -7.99 42.04 10.04
C ALA A 263 -7.04 42.91 9.18
N GLY A 264 -6.83 44.17 9.57
CA GLY A 264 -5.90 45.09 8.90
C GLY A 264 -6.52 45.87 7.74
N PHE A 265 -7.85 45.88 7.61
CA PHE A 265 -8.54 46.75 6.67
C PHE A 265 -8.60 48.18 7.19
N SER A 266 -8.38 49.13 6.27
CA SER A 266 -8.44 50.56 6.54
C SER A 266 -9.86 51.11 6.33
N ALA A 267 -10.15 52.27 6.91
CA ALA A 267 -11.45 52.92 6.75
C ALA A 267 -11.78 53.27 5.28
N THR A 268 -10.77 53.58 4.46
CA THR A 268 -10.92 53.81 3.02
C THR A 268 -11.35 52.55 2.27
N GLU A 269 -10.70 51.41 2.55
CA GLU A 269 -11.05 50.12 1.96
C GLU A 269 -12.47 49.69 2.34
N LEU A 270 -12.86 49.90 3.61
CA LEU A 270 -14.21 49.59 4.06
C LEU A 270 -15.26 50.52 3.44
N ARG A 271 -14.96 51.81 3.25
CA ARG A 271 -15.83 52.73 2.52
C ARG A 271 -16.05 52.29 1.08
N GLN A 272 -15.01 51.88 0.36
CA GLN A 272 -15.10 51.41 -1.03
C GLN A 272 -15.95 50.13 -1.16
N GLN A 273 -16.15 49.42 -0.06
CA GLN A 273 -16.95 48.20 0.05
C GLN A 273 -18.37 48.47 0.60
N GLY A 274 -18.77 49.75 0.73
CA GLY A 274 -20.14 50.13 1.07
C GLY A 274 -20.45 50.28 2.56
N PHE A 275 -19.44 50.33 3.44
CA PHE A 275 -19.65 50.66 4.86
C PHE A 275 -19.86 52.16 5.08
N ASP A 276 -20.85 52.51 5.90
CA ASP A 276 -21.20 53.90 6.19
C ASP A 276 -20.28 54.56 7.22
N ALA A 277 -20.18 55.89 7.17
CA ALA A 277 -19.36 56.67 8.11
C ALA A 277 -19.74 56.42 9.57
N LEU A 278 -21.03 56.29 9.86
CA LEU A 278 -21.53 56.00 11.20
C LEU A 278 -21.11 54.62 11.70
N GLN A 279 -21.08 53.62 10.81
CA GLN A 279 -20.60 52.28 11.14
C GLN A 279 -19.11 52.30 11.46
N LEU A 280 -18.31 53.06 10.69
CA LEU A 280 -16.87 53.16 10.90
C LEU A 280 -16.49 54.00 12.13
N LEU A 281 -17.25 55.03 12.48
CA LEU A 281 -17.00 55.86 13.67
C LEU A 281 -17.09 55.10 15.00
N SER A 282 -17.75 53.94 15.03
CA SER A 282 -17.81 53.08 16.21
C SER A 282 -16.45 52.47 16.59
N GLU A 283 -15.53 52.33 15.62
CA GLU A 283 -14.28 51.58 15.77
C GLU A 283 -13.05 52.32 15.25
N PHE A 284 -13.23 53.29 14.36
CA PHE A 284 -12.17 54.14 13.81
C PHE A 284 -12.32 55.56 14.35
N GLY A 285 -11.19 56.20 14.67
CA GLY A 285 -11.18 57.59 15.12
C GLY A 285 -11.71 58.53 14.04
N MET A 286 -12.35 59.63 14.47
CA MET A 286 -13.00 60.62 13.60
C MET A 286 -12.10 61.13 12.46
N MET A 287 -10.80 61.27 12.71
CA MET A 287 -9.82 61.69 11.71
C MET A 287 -9.60 60.64 10.60
N ALA A 288 -9.58 59.36 10.94
CA ALA A 288 -9.41 58.27 9.97
C ALA A 288 -10.65 58.11 9.08
N VAL A 289 -11.84 58.27 9.68
CA VAL A 289 -13.11 58.33 8.94
C VAL A 289 -13.11 59.55 8.03
N PHE A 290 -12.79 60.75 8.54
CA PHE A 290 -12.76 61.97 7.71
C PHE A 290 -11.81 61.85 6.52
N LEU A 291 -10.59 61.34 6.72
CA LEU A 291 -9.63 61.10 5.64
C LEU A 291 -10.16 60.08 4.62
N ALA A 292 -10.94 59.08 5.07
CA ALA A 292 -11.52 58.11 4.18
C ALA A 292 -12.56 58.70 3.21
N TRP A 293 -13.16 59.85 3.52
CA TRP A 293 -14.11 60.59 2.65
C TRP A 293 -13.50 61.75 1.86
N LEU A 294 -12.23 62.09 2.13
CA LEU A 294 -11.48 63.15 1.44
C LEU A 294 -10.79 62.67 0.15
N HIS A 295 -10.51 61.37 0.06
CA HIS A 295 -9.97 60.68 -1.11
C HIS A 295 -11.04 59.85 -1.80
#